data_AF-A0A2T8HU07-F1
#
_entry.id   AF-A0A2T8HU07-F1
#
_cell.length_a   1.000
_cell.length_b   1.000
_cell.length_c   1.000
_cell.angle_alpha   90.00
_cell.angle_beta   90.00
_cell.angle_gamma   90.00
#
_symmetry.space_group_name_H-M   'P 1'
#
loop_
_entity.id
_entity.type
_entity.pdbx_description
1 polymer ?
#
loop_
_entity_poly.entity_id
_entity_poly.type
_entity_poly.pdbx_seq_one_letter_code
_entity_poly.pdbx_strand_id
1 'polypeptide(L)'
;MPAGGPPGSDKLYHALAFGALAFPLPLVRPRMAIYVFLCVLVYGGVIELIQPYFGRSAEWADLWADGLGAALGATAGALLSGRVLAATRRRRDA
;
A
#
# COMPACT_ATOMS: atom_id res chain seq x y z
N MET A 1 -7.09 -9.43 -22.93
CA MET A 1 -6.33 -10.55 -22.31
C MET A 1 -7.04 -10.88 -21.00
N PRO A 2 -7.57 -12.10 -20.79
CA PRO A 2 -8.12 -12.44 -19.48
C PRO A 2 -6.95 -12.47 -18.49
N ALA A 3 -7.01 -11.67 -17.43
CA ALA A 3 -6.08 -11.78 -16.32
C ALA A 3 -6.23 -13.19 -15.74
N GLY A 4 -5.20 -14.02 -15.91
CA GLY A 4 -5.22 -15.45 -15.60
C GLY A 4 -5.15 -15.74 -14.11
N GLY A 5 -6.24 -15.52 -13.39
CA GLY A 5 -6.37 -15.89 -11.98
C GLY A 5 -7.81 -16.19 -11.57
N PRO A 6 -8.02 -16.91 -10.45
CA PRO A 6 -9.35 -17.14 -9.89
C PRO A 6 -10.11 -15.83 -9.68
N PRO A 7 -11.46 -15.82 -9.74
CA PRO A 7 -12.26 -14.64 -9.45
C PRO A 7 -11.84 -13.98 -8.12
N GLY A 8 -11.51 -12.69 -8.14
CA GLY A 8 -11.07 -11.94 -6.95
C GLY A 8 -9.56 -11.94 -6.69
N SER A 9 -8.76 -12.72 -7.42
CA SER A 9 -7.28 -12.67 -7.31
C SER A 9 -6.70 -11.30 -7.65
N ASP A 10 -7.31 -10.60 -8.61
CA ASP A 10 -6.94 -9.22 -9.00
C ASP A 10 -6.97 -8.27 -7.81
N LYS A 11 -8.07 -8.27 -7.04
CA LYS A 11 -8.26 -7.44 -5.84
C LYS A 11 -7.24 -7.75 -4.75
N LEU A 12 -6.84 -9.02 -4.63
CA LEU A 12 -5.78 -9.40 -3.70
C LEU A 12 -4.43 -8.81 -4.15
N TYR A 13 -4.12 -8.84 -5.46
CA TYR A 13 -2.91 -8.23 -5.98
C TYR A 13 -2.89 -6.71 -5.77
N HIS A 14 -4.04 -6.03 -5.97
CA HIS A 14 -4.22 -4.62 -5.66
C HIS A 14 -3.89 -4.31 -4.19
N ALA A 15 -4.54 -5.01 -3.26
CA ALA A 15 -4.31 -4.83 -1.83
C ALA A 15 -2.85 -5.11 -1.42
N LEU A 16 -2.23 -6.17 -1.97
CA LEU A 16 -0.83 -6.51 -1.69
C LEU A 16 0.14 -5.46 -2.24
N ALA A 17 -0.06 -5.02 -3.48
CA ALA A 17 0.79 -4.02 -4.13
C ALA A 17 0.74 -2.67 -3.39
N PHE A 18 -0.47 -2.21 -3.07
CA PHE A 18 -0.65 -0.94 -2.36
C PHE A 18 -0.23 -1.01 -0.89
N GLY A 19 -0.40 -2.17 -0.24
CA GLY A 19 0.15 -2.41 1.09
C GLY A 19 1.67 -2.39 1.11
N ALA A 20 2.31 -3.05 0.13
CA ALA A 20 3.76 -3.02 -0.02
C ALA A 20 4.27 -1.59 -0.29
N LEU A 21 3.56 -0.81 -1.10
CA LEU A 21 3.88 0.59 -1.39
C LEU A 21 3.78 1.49 -0.14
N ALA A 22 2.75 1.29 0.68
CA ALA A 22 2.49 2.13 1.85
C ALA A 22 3.32 1.73 3.11
N PHE A 23 3.99 0.59 3.09
CA PHE A 23 4.69 0.02 4.25
C PHE A 23 6.05 0.64 4.64
N PRO A 24 7.01 0.85 3.72
CA PRO A 24 8.42 1.07 4.10
C PRO A 24 8.67 2.42 4.74
N LEU A 25 8.01 3.49 4.29
CA LEU A 25 8.22 4.82 4.85
C LEU A 25 7.69 4.92 6.30
N PRO A 26 6.48 4.43 6.61
CA PRO A 26 5.99 4.35 8.00
C PRO A 26 6.85 3.45 8.90
N LEU A 27 7.53 2.44 8.35
CA LEU A 27 8.49 1.63 9.10
C LEU A 27 9.66 2.45 9.66
N VAL A 28 10.15 3.44 8.91
CA VAL A 28 11.27 4.29 9.33
C VAL A 28 10.78 5.60 9.99
N ARG A 29 9.63 6.11 9.56
CA ARG A 29 9.01 7.35 10.04
C ARG A 29 7.52 7.14 10.35
N PRO A 30 7.16 6.59 11.52
CA PRO A 30 5.79 6.17 11.82
C PRO A 30 4.81 7.35 11.85
N ARG A 31 5.28 8.56 12.18
CA ARG A 31 4.49 9.80 12.12
C ARG A 31 3.99 10.15 10.71
N MET A 32 4.59 9.58 9.67
CA MET A 32 4.22 9.84 8.27
C MET A 32 3.14 8.88 7.75
N ALA A 33 2.69 7.90 8.55
CA ALA A 33 1.75 6.85 8.11
C ALA A 33 0.47 7.41 7.47
N ILE A 34 -0.14 8.43 8.09
CA ILE A 34 -1.37 9.02 7.57
C ILE A 34 -1.14 9.74 6.23
N TYR A 35 -0.02 10.46 6.08
CA TYR A 35 0.31 11.15 4.84
C TYR A 35 0.62 10.14 3.72
N VAL A 36 1.34 9.06 4.03
CA VAL A 36 1.62 7.98 3.08
C VAL A 36 0.33 7.33 2.62
N PHE A 37 -0.58 7.00 3.54
CA PHE A 37 -1.88 6.44 3.20
C PHE A 37 -2.66 7.37 2.26
N LEU A 38 -2.78 8.66 2.58
CA LEU A 38 -3.50 9.62 1.75
C LEU A 38 -2.86 9.78 0.36
N CYS A 39 -1.52 9.87 0.28
CA CYS A 39 -0.82 9.97 -1.00
C CYS A 39 -1.03 8.72 -1.86
N VAL A 40 -0.94 7.53 -1.27
CA VAL A 40 -1.14 6.26 -1.97
C VAL A 40 -2.60 6.09 -2.42
N LEU A 41 -3.57 6.52 -1.61
CA LEU A 41 -4.99 6.49 -1.98
C LEU A 41 -5.28 7.44 -3.16
N VAL A 42 -4.75 8.66 -3.12
CA VAL A 42 -4.86 9.61 -4.25
C VAL A 42 -4.20 9.03 -5.50
N TYR A 43 -3.04 8.39 -5.35
CA TYR A 43 -2.36 7.73 -6.46
C TYR A 43 -3.20 6.61 -7.09
N GLY A 44 -3.84 5.76 -6.29
CA GLY A 44 -4.78 4.74 -6.78
C GLY A 44 -5.97 5.36 -7.53
N GLY A 45 -6.56 6.44 -6.99
CA GLY A 45 -7.65 7.17 -7.66
C GLY A 45 -7.23 7.78 -9.00
N VAL A 46 -5.98 8.26 -9.10
CA VAL A 46 -5.42 8.76 -10.36
C VAL A 46 -5.24 7.62 -11.37
N ILE A 47 -4.80 6.44 -10.95
CA ILE A 47 -4.70 5.26 -11.84
C ILE A 47 -6.08 4.88 -12.38
N GLU A 48 -7.09 4.83 -11.52
CA GLU A 48 -8.49 4.58 -11.90
C GLU A 48 -9.02 5.58 -12.93
N LEU A 49 -8.66 6.86 -12.78
CA LEU A 49 -9.05 7.89 -13.74
C LEU A 49 -8.32 7.76 -15.09
N ILE A 50 -7.07 7.30 -15.07
CA ILE A 50 -6.20 7.22 -16.26
C ILE A 50 -6.43 5.92 -17.04
N GLN A 51 -6.77 4.82 -16.39
CA GLN A 51 -6.86 3.51 -17.05
C GLN A 51 -7.87 3.40 -18.22
N PRO A 52 -9.01 4.14 -18.26
CA PRO A 52 -9.91 4.17 -19.41
C PRO A 52 -9.24 4.62 -20.70
N TYR A 53 -8.24 5.50 -20.61
CA TYR A 53 -7.46 5.96 -21.75
C TYR A 53 -6.51 4.89 -22.32
N PHE A 54 -6.31 3.79 -21.59
CA PHE A 54 -5.49 2.64 -21.99
C PHE A 54 -6.33 1.39 -22.29
N GLY A 55 -7.65 1.54 -22.45
CA GLY A 55 -8.55 0.42 -22.80
C GLY A 55 -8.92 -0.50 -21.63
N ARG A 56 -8.77 -0.03 -20.38
CA ARG A 56 -9.28 -0.70 -19.17
C ARG A 56 -10.47 0.03 -18.58
N SER A 57 -11.45 -0.69 -18.02
CA SER A 57 -12.57 -0.08 -17.32
C SER A 57 -12.14 0.48 -15.97
N ALA A 58 -12.71 1.62 -15.57
CA ALA A 58 -12.62 2.07 -14.20
C ALA A 58 -13.41 1.14 -13.27
N GLU A 59 -12.78 0.57 -12.23
CA GLU A 59 -13.40 -0.32 -11.26
C GLU A 59 -13.21 0.23 -9.83
N TRP A 60 -14.27 0.83 -9.29
CA TRP A 60 -14.26 1.35 -7.91
C TRP A 60 -13.87 0.32 -6.84
N ALA A 61 -14.08 -0.97 -7.11
CA ALA A 61 -13.68 -2.05 -6.20
C ALA A 61 -12.15 -2.21 -6.12
N ASP A 62 -11.40 -1.85 -7.16
CA ASP A 62 -9.94 -1.85 -7.16
C ASP A 62 -9.43 -0.71 -6.29
N LEU A 63 -10.03 0.48 -6.38
CA LEU A 63 -9.72 1.58 -5.47
C LEU A 63 -9.99 1.24 -3.99
N TRP A 64 -11.04 0.45 -3.71
CA TRP A 64 -11.29 -0.07 -2.37
C TRP A 64 -10.20 -1.05 -1.92
N ALA A 65 -9.78 -1.96 -2.80
CA ALA A 65 -8.71 -2.91 -2.52
C ALA A 65 -7.37 -2.19 -2.27
N ASP A 66 -7.05 -1.19 -3.09
CA ASP A 66 -5.89 -0.31 -2.95
C ASP A 66 -5.90 0.42 -1.60
N GLY A 67 -7.05 1.01 -1.24
CA GLY A 67 -7.23 1.71 0.03
C GLY A 67 -7.04 0.79 1.25
N LEU A 68 -7.63 -0.41 1.23
CA LEU A 68 -7.46 -1.41 2.29
C LEU A 68 -6.00 -1.85 2.40
N GLY A 69 -5.36 -2.15 1.26
CA GLY A 69 -3.95 -2.48 1.19
C GLY A 69 -3.07 -1.40 1.82
N ALA A 70 -3.26 -0.15 1.36
CA ALA A 70 -2.50 1.00 1.84
C ALA A 70 -2.65 1.25 3.35
N ALA A 71 -3.88 1.12 3.88
CA ALA A 71 -4.16 1.28 5.30
C ALA A 71 -3.43 0.20 6.14
N LEU A 72 -3.50 -1.06 5.70
CA LEU A 72 -2.81 -2.18 6.36
C LEU A 72 -1.29 -2.01 6.30
N GLY A 73 -0.75 -1.67 5.13
CA GLY A 73 0.68 -1.44 4.93
C GLY A 73 1.22 -0.31 5.80
N ALA A 74 0.57 0.86 5.78
CA ALA A 74 0.99 2.02 6.57
C ALA A 74 0.91 1.75 8.08
N THR A 75 -0.15 1.08 8.54
CA THR A 75 -0.35 0.71 9.94
C THR A 75 0.69 -0.32 10.38
N ALA A 76 0.93 -1.36 9.59
CA ALA A 76 1.94 -2.38 9.88
C ALA A 76 3.35 -1.76 9.95
N GLY A 77 3.70 -0.89 9.01
CA GLY A 77 4.96 -0.15 9.03
C GLY A 77 5.11 0.66 10.32
N ALA A 78 4.10 1.47 10.66
CA ALA A 78 4.12 2.30 11.86
C ALA A 78 4.28 1.47 13.16
N LEU A 79 3.54 0.36 13.28
CA LEU A 79 3.59 -0.53 14.45
C LEU A 79 4.93 -1.29 14.58
N LEU A 80 5.55 -1.66 13.47
CA LEU A 80 6.84 -2.35 13.47
C LEU A 80 8.03 -1.41 13.64
N SER A 81 7.83 -0.11 13.39
CA SER A 81 8.87 0.91 13.48
C SER A 81 9.62 0.88 14.81
N GLY A 82 8.90 0.84 15.94
CA GLY A 82 9.52 0.79 17.28
C GLY A 82 10.44 -0.42 17.48
N ARG A 83 10.09 -1.57 16.90
CA ARG A 83 10.91 -2.80 16.97
C ARG A 83 12.17 -2.68 16.12
N VAL A 84 12.03 -2.15 14.91
CA VAL A 84 13.16 -1.92 13.99
C VAL A 84 14.14 -0.93 14.60
N LEU A 85 13.67 0.24 15.04
CA LEU A 85 14.50 1.27 15.64
C LEU A 85 15.24 0.76 16.88
N ALA A 86 14.58 0.00 17.76
CA ALA A 86 15.21 -0.60 18.93
C ALA A 86 16.29 -1.63 18.57
N ALA A 87 16.05 -2.47 17.56
CA ALA A 87 17.04 -3.44 17.08
C ALA A 87 18.28 -2.76 16.48
N THR A 88 18.10 -1.66 15.73
CA THR A 88 19.24 -0.86 15.21
C THR A 88 20.06 -0.19 16.30
N ARG A 89 19.43 0.26 17.40
CA ARG A 89 20.16 0.85 18.54
C ARG A 89 21.04 -0.18 19.24
N ARG A 90 20.49 -1.37 19.53
CA ARG A 90 21.25 -2.47 20.16
C ARG A 90 22.48 -2.92 19.36
N ARG A 91 22.46 -2.81 18.02
CA ARG A 91 23.60 -3.12 17.15
C ARG A 91 24.70 -2.07 17.14
N ARG A 92 24.40 -0.83 17.54
CA ARG A 92 25.39 0.26 17.61
C ARG A 92 26.18 0.27 18.92
N ASP A 93 25.58 -0.28 19.97
CA ASP A 93 26.15 -0.30 21.33
C ASP A 93 26.92 -1.59 21.65
N ALA A 94 27.09 -2.49 20.67
CA ALA A 94 27.80 -3.77 20.75
C ALA A 94 29.03 -3.77 19.84
#